data_AF-A0A7C0ZNG9-F1
#
_entry.id   AF-A0A7C0ZNG9-F1
#
_cell.length_a   1.000
_cell.length_b   1.000
_cell.length_c   1.000
_cell.angle_alpha   90.00
_cell.angle_beta   90.00
_cell.angle_gamma   90.00
#
_symmetry.space_group_name_H-M   'P 1'
#
loop_
_entity.id
_entity.type
_entity.pdbx_description
1 polymer ?
#
loop_
_entity_poly.entity_id
_entity_poly.type
_entity_poly.pdbx_seq_one_letter_code
_entity_poly.pdbx_strand_id
1 'polypeptide(L)'
;MKKNHLIMLSLALVLLCLAACTAGPNTVKGTPSPSDMEISGFLMGLWHGIISPVTFVISLFTDKISLYEVHNNGGWYDFGFVLGAGILFGGGSRASRR
;
A
#
# COMPACT_ATOMS: atom_id res chain seq x y z
N MET A 1 -37.99 4.31 -11.29
CA MET A 1 -37.70 2.93 -10.85
C MET A 1 -36.71 2.22 -11.78
N LYS A 2 -37.00 1.99 -13.08
CA LYS A 2 -36.08 1.30 -14.02
C LYS A 2 -34.67 1.91 -14.11
N LYS A 3 -34.55 3.25 -14.15
CA LYS A 3 -33.26 3.95 -14.20
C LYS A 3 -32.41 3.77 -12.94
N ASN A 4 -33.04 3.78 -11.75
CA ASN A 4 -32.35 3.54 -10.48
C ASN A 4 -31.85 2.09 -10.37
N HIS A 5 -32.61 1.11 -10.88
CA HIS A 5 -32.15 -0.28 -10.94
C HIS A 5 -30.97 -0.45 -11.91
N LEU A 6 -30.98 0.23 -13.06
CA LEU A 6 -29.84 0.24 -13.99
C LEU A 6 -28.59 0.85 -13.35
N ILE A 7 -28.73 1.95 -12.59
CA ILE A 7 -27.62 2.58 -11.87
C ILE A 7 -27.08 1.63 -10.80
N MET A 8 -27.95 1.03 -9.98
CA MET A 8 -27.55 0.05 -8.96
C MET A 8 -26.84 -1.16 -9.57
N LEU A 9 -27.31 -1.66 -10.71
CA LEU A 9 -26.72 -2.80 -11.40
C LEU A 9 -25.35 -2.45 -12.00
N SER A 10 -25.20 -1.24 -12.56
CA SER A 10 -23.92 -0.75 -13.04
C SER A 10 -22.91 -0.55 -11.89
N LEU A 11 -23.34 -0.01 -10.75
CA LEU A 11 -22.49 0.15 -9.56
C LEU A 11 -22.05 -1.20 -9.00
N ALA A 12 -22.98 -2.16 -8.92
CA ALA A 12 -22.67 -3.53 -8.47
C ALA A 12 -21.65 -4.20 -9.41
N LEU A 13 -21.80 -4.03 -10.72
CA LEU A 13 -20.85 -4.57 -11.70
C LEU A 13 -19.45 -3.95 -11.56
N VAL A 14 -19.37 -2.63 -11.39
CA VAL A 14 -18.10 -1.92 -11.15
C VAL A 14 -17.43 -2.41 -9.86
N LEU A 15 -18.18 -2.55 -8.77
CA LEU A 15 -17.66 -3.08 -7.52
C LEU A 15 -17.15 -4.52 -7.66
N LEU A 16 -17.85 -5.36 -8.42
CA LEU A 16 -17.43 -6.74 -8.69
C LEU A 16 -16.11 -6.78 -9.49
N CYS A 17 -15.99 -5.92 -10.50
CA CYS A 17 -14.77 -5.80 -11.29
C CYS A 17 -13.57 -5.30 -10.47
N LEU A 18 -13.80 -4.35 -9.54
CA LEU A 18 -12.76 -3.84 -8.64
C LEU A 18 -12.30 -4.91 -7.63
N ALA A 19 -13.23 -5.71 -7.09
CA ALA A 19 -12.91 -6.77 -6.17
C ALA A 19 -12.12 -7.92 -6.83
N ALA A 20 -12.26 -8.13 -8.14
CA ALA A 20 -11.53 -9.18 -8.87
C ALA A 20 -10.02 -8.92 -9.02
N CYS A 21 -9.53 -7.71 -8.73
CA CYS A 21 -8.13 -7.31 -8.93
C CYS A 21 -7.38 -7.03 -7.62
N THR A 22 -7.88 -7.48 -6.46
CA THR A 22 -7.19 -7.25 -5.19
C THR A 22 -5.98 -8.17 -5.05
N ALA A 23 -4.90 -7.65 -4.47
CA ALA A 23 -3.75 -8.47 -4.11
C ALA A 23 -4.17 -9.61 -3.15
N GLY A 24 -3.51 -10.76 -3.26
CA GLY A 24 -3.73 -11.90 -2.38
C GLY A 24 -3.35 -11.61 -0.92
N PRO A 25 -3.76 -12.47 0.03
CA PRO A 25 -3.42 -12.30 1.43
C PRO A 25 -1.92 -12.46 1.67
N ASN A 26 -1.39 -11.68 2.63
CA ASN A 26 -0.04 -11.87 3.14
C ASN A 26 -0.02 -13.03 4.15
N THR A 27 0.48 -14.19 3.73
CA THR A 27 0.50 -15.44 4.52
C THR A 27 1.50 -15.41 5.68
N VAL A 28 2.46 -14.49 5.68
CA VAL A 28 3.49 -14.34 6.72
C VAL A 28 3.25 -13.11 7.61
N LYS A 29 2.08 -12.48 7.50
CA LYS A 29 1.69 -11.36 8.36
C LYS A 29 1.76 -11.75 9.84
N GLY A 30 2.36 -10.89 10.65
CA GLY A 30 2.49 -11.09 12.10
C GLY A 30 3.51 -12.16 12.49
N THR A 31 4.26 -12.70 11.52
CA THR A 31 5.41 -13.56 11.81
C THR A 31 6.70 -12.74 11.74
N PRO A 32 7.67 -12.98 12.63
CA PRO A 32 8.93 -12.26 12.62
C PRO A 32 9.76 -12.61 11.38
N SER A 33 10.51 -11.63 10.87
CA SER A 33 11.44 -11.88 9.77
C SER A 33 12.55 -12.85 10.21
N PRO A 34 12.99 -13.79 9.34
CA PRO A 34 14.13 -14.65 9.61
C PRO A 34 15.45 -13.90 9.85
N SER A 35 15.59 -12.67 9.33
CA SER A 35 16.81 -11.86 9.45
C SER A 35 16.94 -11.19 10.80
N ASP A 36 15.87 -10.55 11.26
CA ASP A 36 15.91 -9.60 12.37
C ASP A 36 15.06 -10.03 13.56
N MET A 37 14.34 -11.15 13.45
CA MET A 37 13.43 -11.68 14.47
C MET A 37 12.36 -10.68 14.94
N GLU A 38 12.09 -9.65 14.14
CA GLU A 38 11.14 -8.58 14.42
C GLU A 38 10.01 -8.54 13.40
N ILE A 39 8.88 -7.93 13.81
CA ILE A 39 7.72 -7.68 12.96
C ILE A 39 7.67 -6.19 12.66
N SER A 40 7.68 -5.83 11.37
CA SER A 40 7.64 -4.42 10.96
C SER A 40 6.28 -3.77 11.29
N GLY A 41 6.33 -2.67 12.05
CA GLY A 41 5.18 -1.88 12.44
C GLY A 41 5.05 -0.54 11.71
N PHE A 42 4.32 0.41 12.31
CA PHE A 42 4.03 1.71 11.69
C PHE A 42 5.28 2.50 11.27
N LEU A 43 6.28 2.62 12.14
CA LEU A 43 7.49 3.41 11.84
C LEU A 43 8.31 2.81 10.70
N MET A 44 8.39 1.47 10.64
CA MET A 44 9.03 0.78 9.51
C MET A 44 8.22 0.95 8.23
N GLY A 45 6.90 0.87 8.31
CA GLY A 45 6.02 1.20 7.20
C GLY A 45 6.29 2.61 6.68
N LEU A 46 6.32 3.61 7.57
CA LEU A 46 6.61 5.00 7.21
C LEU A 46 7.96 5.16 6.52
N TRP A 47 9.01 4.55 7.08
CA TRP A 47 10.35 4.58 6.49
C TRP A 47 10.37 3.93 5.10
N HIS A 48 9.81 2.72 4.96
CA HIS A 48 9.72 1.99 3.68
C HIS A 48 8.92 2.77 2.63
N GLY A 49 7.86 3.46 3.04
CA GLY A 49 7.10 4.37 2.18
C GLY A 49 7.95 5.53 1.66
N ILE A 50 8.73 6.18 2.53
CA ILE A 50 9.62 7.30 2.16
C ILE A 50 10.70 6.84 1.18
N ILE A 51 11.33 5.69 1.40
CA ILE A 51 12.39 5.21 0.50
C ILE A 51 11.85 4.47 -0.74
N SER A 52 10.53 4.34 -0.88
CA SER A 52 9.87 3.53 -1.90
C SER A 52 10.31 3.81 -3.35
N PRO A 53 10.57 5.06 -3.81
CA PRO A 53 11.02 5.28 -5.18
C PRO A 53 12.43 4.73 -5.42
N VAL A 54 13.30 4.84 -4.42
CA VAL A 54 14.69 4.35 -4.51
C VAL A 54 14.70 2.83 -4.47
N THR A 55 13.97 2.22 -3.53
CA THR A 55 13.89 0.75 -3.43
C THR A 55 13.18 0.13 -4.63
N PHE A 56 12.19 0.82 -5.22
CA PHE A 56 11.58 0.41 -6.48
C PHE A 56 12.62 0.35 -7.61
N VAL A 57 13.41 1.42 -7.83
CA VAL A 57 14.44 1.40 -8.88
C VAL A 57 15.46 0.28 -8.66
N ILE A 58 15.92 0.09 -7.42
CA ILE A 58 16.89 -0.96 -7.11
C ILE A 58 16.28 -2.36 -7.35
N SER A 59 15.03 -2.59 -6.97
CA SER A 59 14.34 -3.87 -7.15
C SER A 59 14.25 -4.32 -8.62
N LEU A 60 14.33 -3.39 -9.58
CA LEU A 60 14.37 -3.73 -11.01
C LEU A 60 15.67 -4.44 -11.44
N PHE A 61 16.73 -4.34 -10.64
CA PHE A 61 18.05 -4.90 -10.93
C PHE A 61 18.46 -6.01 -9.95
N THR A 62 17.72 -6.24 -8.87
CA THR A 62 18.05 -7.27 -7.87
C THR A 62 16.82 -7.73 -7.09
N ASP A 63 16.70 -9.05 -6.90
CA ASP A 63 15.64 -9.66 -6.09
C ASP A 63 15.93 -9.62 -4.57
N LYS A 64 17.07 -9.04 -4.18
CA LYS A 64 17.49 -8.97 -2.76
C LYS A 64 16.75 -7.90 -1.96
N ILE A 65 16.12 -6.93 -2.63
CA ILE A 65 15.49 -5.78 -1.99
C ILE A 65 14.04 -5.72 -2.44
N SER A 66 13.13 -5.89 -1.49
CA SER A 66 11.71 -5.74 -1.69
C SER A 66 11.28 -4.31 -1.39
N LEU A 67 10.35 -3.79 -2.19
CA LEU A 67 9.69 -2.52 -1.94
C LEU A 67 8.91 -2.51 -0.61
N TYR A 68 8.37 -3.67 -0.25
CA TYR A 68 7.44 -3.87 0.85
C TYR A 68 7.92 -4.99 1.77
N GLU A 69 7.82 -4.77 3.07
CA GLU A 69 8.09 -5.82 4.06
C GLU A 69 6.90 -6.77 4.15
N VAL A 70 7.15 -8.07 3.98
CA VAL A 70 6.11 -9.11 4.09
C VAL A 70 5.92 -9.52 5.56
N HIS A 71 6.96 -9.47 6.40
CA HIS A 71 6.89 -9.74 7.83
C HIS A 71 6.46 -8.48 8.60
N ASN A 72 5.19 -8.09 8.44
CA ASN A 72 4.63 -6.87 9.02
C ASN A 72 3.40 -7.13 9.92
N ASN A 73 2.97 -6.13 10.67
CA ASN A 73 1.79 -6.21 11.55
C ASN A 73 0.45 -5.88 10.85
N GLY A 74 0.45 -5.70 9.52
CA GLY A 74 -0.69 -5.35 8.68
C GLY A 74 -1.00 -3.86 8.72
N GLY A 75 -2.25 -3.52 9.08
CA GLY A 75 -2.79 -2.19 8.82
C GLY A 75 -1.98 -1.01 9.37
N TRP A 76 -1.26 -1.16 10.49
CA TRP A 76 -0.38 -0.10 10.99
C TRP A 76 0.85 0.11 10.13
N TYR A 77 1.51 -0.97 9.71
CA TYR A 77 2.58 -0.91 8.72
C TYR A 77 2.07 -0.33 7.38
N ASP A 78 0.94 -0.85 6.88
CA ASP A 78 0.34 -0.42 5.61
C ASP A 78 0.01 1.09 5.64
N PHE A 79 -0.54 1.58 6.76
CA PHE A 79 -0.84 2.99 6.98
C PHE A 79 0.43 3.85 6.97
N GLY A 80 1.48 3.42 7.67
CA GLY A 80 2.79 4.07 7.63
C GLY A 80 3.33 4.15 6.20
N PHE A 81 3.29 3.03 5.47
CA PHE A 81 3.78 2.95 4.08
C PHE A 81 3.07 3.93 3.15
N VAL A 82 1.74 3.96 3.19
CA VAL A 82 0.95 4.89 2.37
C VAL A 82 1.26 6.34 2.73
N LEU A 83 1.39 6.66 4.03
CA LEU A 83 1.75 8.01 4.47
C LEU A 83 3.14 8.41 3.99
N GLY A 84 4.13 7.52 4.14
CA GLY A 84 5.51 7.74 3.69
C GLY A 84 5.64 7.93 2.19
N ALA A 85 4.99 7.06 1.40
CA ALA A 85 4.96 7.18 -0.05
C ALA A 85 4.20 8.46 -0.47
N GLY A 86 3.09 8.76 0.20
CA GLY A 86 2.28 9.95 -0.02
C GLY A 86 3.02 11.27 0.20
N ILE A 87 4.08 11.31 1.02
CA ILE A 87 4.92 12.52 1.17
C ILE A 87 5.66 12.85 -0.14
N LEU A 88 6.05 11.84 -0.92
CA LEU A 88 6.79 12.03 -2.17
C LEU A 88 5.88 12.21 -3.38
N PHE A 89 4.72 11.56 -3.39
CA PHE A 89 3.76 11.62 -4.51
C PHE A 89 2.63 12.64 -4.29
N GLY A 90 2.39 13.05 -3.04
CA GLY A 90 1.47 14.11 -2.66
C GLY A 90 2.20 15.45 -2.72
N GLY A 91 2.16 16.07 -3.89
CA GLY A 91 2.70 17.41 -4.10
C GLY A 91 2.27 18.33 -2.97
N GLY A 92 3.23 18.98 -2.31
CA GLY A 92 2.97 20.01 -1.33
C GLY A 92 1.97 20.97 -1.93
N SER A 93 0.73 20.90 -1.46
CA SER A 93 -0.29 21.88 -1.76
C SER A 93 0.37 23.20 -1.46
N ARG A 94 0.72 24.00 -2.48
CA ARG A 94 1.00 25.40 -2.29
C ARG A 94 -0.27 25.93 -1.63
N ALA A 95 -0.25 26.03 -0.31
CA ALA A 95 -1.19 26.83 0.43
C ALA A 95 -0.91 28.26 -0.04
N SER A 96 -1.53 28.61 -1.16
CA SER A 96 -1.61 29.98 -1.66
C SER A 96 -2.40 30.72 -0.61
N ARG A 97 -1.67 31.27 0.36
CA ARG A 97 -2.20 32.16 1.37
C ARG A 97 -2.51 33.44 0.62
N ARG A 98 -3.76 33.59 0.18
CA ARG A 98 -4.32 34.90 -0.16
C ARG A 98 -4.60 35.66 1.13
#